data_AF-A9BB05-F1
#
_entry.id   AF-A9BB05-F1
#
_cell.length_a   1.000
_cell.length_b   1.000
_cell.length_c   1.000
_cell.angle_alpha   90.00
_cell.angle_beta   90.00
_cell.angle_gamma   90.00
#
_symmetry.space_group_name_H-M   'P 1'
#
loop_
_entity.id
_entity.type
_entity.pdbx_description
1 polymer ?
#
loop_
_entity_poly.entity_id
_entity_poly.type
_entity_poly.pdbx_seq_one_letter_code
_entity_poly.pdbx_strand_id
1 'polypeptide(L)'
;MNRPLTTNLYIILLMYTGLFLVTGKANSEETNDLVTMLCMASFKAQMQFTKEKPLDEMGDFACKCFVKQINSGLTINKARNLCKEEATKRFNFSKQN
;
A
#
# COMPACT_ATOMS: atom_id res chain seq x y z
N MET A 1 -37.45 27.70 -7.92
CA MET A 1 -37.36 27.39 -6.47
C MET A 1 -36.25 26.37 -6.26
N ASN A 2 -35.16 26.82 -5.66
CA ASN A 2 -33.87 26.12 -5.56
C ASN A 2 -33.88 25.04 -4.47
N ARG A 3 -34.01 23.76 -4.85
CA ARG A 3 -33.88 22.58 -3.97
C ARG A 3 -32.61 21.70 -4.10
N PRO A 4 -31.51 22.07 -4.81
CA PRO A 4 -30.31 21.21 -4.83
C PRO A 4 -29.28 21.52 -3.73
N LEU A 5 -29.38 22.68 -3.05
CA LEU A 5 -28.32 23.15 -2.15
C LEU A 5 -28.37 22.51 -0.74
N THR A 6 -29.57 22.15 -0.27
CA THR A 6 -29.78 21.58 1.08
C THR A 6 -29.37 20.12 1.18
N THR A 7 -29.53 19.32 0.12
CA THR A 7 -29.17 17.90 0.12
C THR A 7 -27.65 17.71 0.14
N ASN A 8 -26.91 18.51 -0.61
CA ASN A 8 -25.44 18.49 -0.61
C ASN A 8 -24.87 18.92 0.75
N LEU A 9 -25.47 19.92 1.40
CA LEU A 9 -25.06 20.37 2.73
C LEU A 9 -25.24 19.27 3.80
N TYR A 10 -26.29 18.47 3.70
CA TYR A 10 -26.55 17.36 4.61
C TYR A 10 -25.53 16.23 4.48
N ILE A 11 -25.14 15.89 3.23
CA ILE A 11 -24.11 14.88 2.95
C ILE A 11 -22.75 15.34 3.50
N ILE A 12 -22.42 16.62 3.34
CA ILE A 12 -21.18 17.22 3.88
C ILE A 12 -21.20 17.14 5.41
N LEU A 13 -22.31 17.50 6.07
CA LEU A 13 -22.44 17.41 7.54
C LEU A 13 -22.23 15.98 8.07
N LEU A 14 -22.79 14.97 7.40
CA LEU A 14 -22.63 13.57 7.79
C LEU A 14 -21.18 13.09 7.64
N MET A 15 -20.47 13.51 6.59
CA MET A 15 -19.05 13.19 6.40
C MET A 15 -18.15 13.86 7.46
N TYR A 16 -18.45 15.09 7.87
CA TYR A 16 -17.69 15.80 8.92
C TYR A 16 -17.86 15.17 10.31
N THR A 17 -19.03 14.63 10.63
CA THR A 17 -19.27 13.97 11.93
C THR A 17 -18.58 12.61 12.05
N GLY A 18 -18.35 11.90 10.94
CA GLY A 18 -17.70 10.59 10.95
C GLY A 18 -16.17 10.66 11.09
N LEU A 19 -15.55 11.76 10.69
CA LEU A 19 -14.09 11.89 10.63
C LEU A 19 -13.42 12.05 12.01
N PHE A 20 -14.18 12.34 13.07
CA PHE A 20 -13.63 12.69 14.38
C PHE A 20 -13.41 11.51 15.36
N LEU A 21 -13.81 10.28 15.03
CA LEU A 21 -13.76 9.14 15.97
C LEU A 21 -12.63 8.12 15.73
N VAL A 22 -11.69 8.38 14.80
CA VAL A 22 -10.55 7.48 14.59
C VAL A 22 -9.40 7.87 15.52
N THR A 23 -9.51 7.52 16.81
CA THR A 23 -8.36 7.48 17.73
C THR A 23 -8.03 6.02 18.06
N GLY A 24 -7.55 5.29 17.05
CA GLY A 24 -6.99 3.96 17.24
C GLY A 24 -5.51 4.04 17.59
N LYS A 25 -5.08 3.46 18.71
CA LYS A 25 -3.67 3.17 18.95
C LYS A 25 -3.26 2.06 17.98
N ALA A 26 -2.54 2.43 16.91
CA ALA A 26 -1.95 1.46 16.01
C ALA A 26 -0.90 0.66 16.79
N ASN A 27 -1.19 -0.61 17.08
CA ASN A 27 -0.17 -1.54 17.52
C ASN A 27 0.74 -1.80 16.30
N SER A 28 1.99 -1.36 16.37
CA SER A 28 2.91 -1.37 15.25
C SER A 28 3.15 -2.77 14.69
N GLU A 29 3.02 -3.81 15.51
CA GLU A 29 3.21 -5.21 15.09
C GLU A 29 2.05 -5.70 14.21
N GLU A 30 0.82 -5.56 14.69
CA GLU A 30 -0.41 -5.88 13.92
C GLU A 30 -0.53 -5.02 12.65
N THR A 31 -0.11 -3.75 12.73
CA THR A 31 -0.11 -2.83 11.59
C THR A 31 0.91 -3.28 10.52
N ASN A 32 2.09 -3.75 10.92
CA ASN A 32 3.10 -4.24 9.99
C ASN A 32 2.65 -5.51 9.26
N ASP A 33 1.93 -6.41 9.93
CA ASP A 33 1.37 -7.62 9.32
C ASP A 33 0.29 -7.30 8.28
N LEU A 34 -0.63 -6.38 8.59
CA LEU A 34 -1.64 -5.90 7.64
C LEU A 34 -1.00 -5.23 6.42
N VAL A 35 0.02 -4.39 6.63
CA VAL A 35 0.75 -3.73 5.55
C VAL A 35 1.50 -4.76 4.69
N THR A 36 2.07 -5.79 5.30
CA THR A 36 2.74 -6.88 4.56
C THR A 36 1.75 -7.68 3.73
N MET A 37 0.59 -8.03 4.29
CA MET A 37 -0.47 -8.75 3.59
C MET A 37 -0.99 -7.94 2.39
N LEU A 38 -1.27 -6.65 2.60
CA LEU A 38 -1.71 -5.73 1.54
C LEU A 38 -0.64 -5.57 0.45
N CYS A 39 0.62 -5.44 0.84
CA CYS A 39 1.74 -5.35 -0.08
C CYS A 39 1.82 -6.59 -0.96
N MET A 40 1.73 -7.78 -0.36
CA MET A 40 1.82 -9.05 -1.08
C MET A 40 0.64 -9.23 -2.04
N ALA A 41 -0.58 -8.89 -1.61
CA ALA A 41 -1.75 -8.93 -2.48
C ALA A 41 -1.60 -8.01 -3.70
N SER A 42 -1.10 -6.79 -3.48
CA SER A 42 -0.85 -5.82 -4.55
C SER A 42 0.23 -6.30 -5.53
N PHE A 43 1.29 -6.93 -4.99
CA PHE A 43 2.37 -7.51 -5.80
C PHE A 43 1.85 -8.65 -6.67
N LYS A 44 1.10 -9.60 -6.08
CA LYS A 44 0.48 -10.71 -6.82
C LYS A 44 -0.48 -10.20 -7.89
N ALA A 45 -1.23 -9.14 -7.60
CA ALA A 45 -2.13 -8.51 -8.57
C ALA A 45 -1.41 -7.85 -9.77
N GLN A 46 -0.16 -7.41 -9.61
CA GLN A 46 0.64 -6.90 -10.73
C GLN A 46 1.32 -8.02 -11.52
N MET A 47 1.65 -9.11 -10.84
CA MET A 47 2.45 -10.20 -11.40
C MET A 47 1.61 -11.40 -11.89
N GLN A 48 0.29 -11.40 -11.67
CA GLN A 48 -0.62 -12.45 -12.16
C GLN A 48 -0.62 -12.65 -13.69
N PHE A 49 0.01 -11.74 -14.45
CA PHE A 49 0.21 -11.87 -15.89
C PHE A 49 1.58 -12.45 -16.29
N THR A 50 2.51 -12.65 -15.35
CA THR A 50 3.84 -13.22 -15.60
C THR A 50 3.91 -14.66 -15.09
N LYS A 51 4.27 -15.61 -15.98
CA LYS A 51 4.40 -17.05 -15.65
C LYS A 51 5.71 -17.39 -14.90
N GLU A 52 6.48 -16.38 -14.48
CA GLU A 52 7.84 -16.57 -13.94
C GLU A 52 7.85 -16.76 -12.42
N LYS A 53 8.08 -17.99 -11.96
CA LYS A 53 8.62 -18.22 -10.61
C LYS A 53 9.99 -17.52 -10.54
N PRO A 54 10.25 -16.63 -9.56
CA PRO A 54 9.79 -16.79 -8.19
C PRO A 54 8.94 -15.61 -7.70
N LEU A 55 7.69 -15.51 -8.16
CA LEU A 55 6.76 -14.47 -7.69
C LEU A 55 6.65 -14.39 -6.16
N ASP A 56 6.52 -15.52 -5.48
CA ASP A 56 6.31 -15.51 -4.02
C ASP A 56 7.57 -15.04 -3.27
N GLU A 57 8.75 -15.51 -3.65
CA GLU A 57 10.01 -15.10 -3.01
C GLU A 57 10.37 -13.65 -3.34
N MET A 58 10.10 -13.21 -4.57
CA MET A 58 10.33 -11.82 -5.00
C MET A 58 9.34 -10.86 -4.33
N GLY A 59 8.07 -11.26 -4.20
CA GLY A 59 7.05 -10.50 -3.49
C GLY A 59 7.36 -10.39 -2.00
N ASP A 60 7.76 -11.49 -1.36
CA ASP A 60 8.15 -11.51 0.06
C ASP A 60 9.35 -10.59 0.32
N PHE A 61 10.38 -10.69 -0.52
CA PHE A 61 11.55 -9.82 -0.45
C PHE A 61 11.18 -8.34 -0.62
N ALA A 62 10.42 -8.01 -1.67
CA ALA A 62 10.02 -6.64 -1.97
C ALA A 62 9.14 -6.04 -0.85
N CYS A 63 8.23 -6.82 -0.28
CA CYS A 63 7.36 -6.38 0.79
C CYS A 63 8.07 -6.20 2.13
N LYS A 64 8.97 -7.12 2.50
CA LYS A 64 9.82 -6.96 3.70
C LYS A 64 10.71 -5.74 3.60
N CYS A 65 11.30 -5.51 2.41
CA CYS A 65 12.04 -4.29 2.15
C CYS A 65 11.15 -3.05 2.34
N PHE A 66 9.96 -3.03 1.72
CA PHE A 66 9.09 -1.86 1.74
C PHE A 66 8.67 -1.45 3.16
N VAL A 67 8.23 -2.42 3.97
CA VAL A 67 7.86 -2.18 5.38
C VAL A 67 9.06 -1.66 6.17
N LYS A 68 10.24 -2.27 5.99
CA LYS A 68 11.49 -1.80 6.63
C LYS A 68 11.79 -0.34 6.27
N GLN A 69 11.68 0.03 5.00
CA GLN A 69 12.01 1.37 4.54
C GLN A 69 11.00 2.42 5.02
N ILE A 70 9.69 2.11 5.02
CA ILE A 70 8.69 3.00 5.62
C ILE A 70 8.95 3.21 7.11
N ASN A 71 9.24 2.13 7.84
CA ASN A 71 9.55 2.20 9.26
C ASN A 71 10.87 2.95 9.55
N SER A 72 11.77 3.05 8.57
CA SER A 72 12.99 3.88 8.64
C SER A 72 12.76 5.37 8.32
N GLY A 73 11.52 5.76 7.97
CA GLY A 73 11.15 7.15 7.67
C GLY A 73 11.21 7.53 6.19
N LEU A 74 11.42 6.58 5.27
CA LEU A 74 11.30 6.86 3.84
C LEU A 74 9.84 7.06 3.45
N THR A 75 9.62 7.98 2.51
CA THR A 75 8.30 8.14 1.91
C THR A 75 7.92 6.90 1.12
N ILE A 76 6.62 6.60 1.05
CA ILE A 76 6.06 5.46 0.31
C ILE A 76 6.66 5.34 -1.11
N ASN A 77 6.77 6.46 -1.83
CA ASN A 77 7.34 6.49 -3.18
C ASN A 77 8.82 6.11 -3.21
N LYS A 78 9.62 6.63 -2.28
CA LYS A 78 11.06 6.32 -2.21
C LYS A 78 11.28 4.85 -1.79
N ALA A 79 10.57 4.40 -0.77
CA ALA A 79 10.60 3.01 -0.31
C ALA A 79 10.24 2.03 -1.43
N ARG A 80 9.14 2.28 -2.15
CA ARG A 80 8.70 1.47 -3.29
C ARG A 80 9.75 1.38 -4.39
N ASN A 81 10.32 2.51 -4.82
CA ASN A 81 11.29 2.54 -5.90
C ASN A 81 12.58 1.79 -5.53
N LEU A 82 13.09 2.04 -4.31
CA LEU A 82 14.27 1.37 -3.79
C LEU A 82 14.07 -0.13 -3.71
N CYS A 83 12.97 -0.58 -3.09
CA CYS A 83 12.71 -2.02 -2.93
C CYS A 83 12.42 -2.74 -4.24
N LYS A 84 11.82 -2.05 -5.22
CA LYS A 84 11.68 -2.56 -6.58
C LYS A 84 13.05 -2.75 -7.24
N GLU A 85 13.95 -1.77 -7.12
CA GLU A 85 15.30 -1.85 -7.68
C GLU A 85 16.11 -2.98 -7.02
N GLU A 86 16.05 -3.12 -5.70
CA GLU A 86 16.69 -4.22 -4.97
C GLU A 86 16.14 -5.58 -5.38
N ALA A 87 14.82 -5.70 -5.55
CA ALA A 87 14.19 -6.95 -5.99
C ALA A 87 14.61 -7.30 -7.42
N THR A 88 14.61 -6.33 -8.35
CA THR A 88 15.12 -6.52 -9.71
C THR A 88 16.58 -6.97 -9.71
N LYS A 89 17.44 -6.36 -8.91
CA LYS A 89 18.86 -6.77 -8.79
C LYS A 89 19.01 -8.18 -8.24
N ARG A 90 18.22 -8.53 -7.21
CA ARG A 90 18.30 -9.83 -6.54
C ARG A 90 17.80 -10.98 -7.41
N PHE A 91 16.71 -10.76 -8.14
CA PHE A 91 16.04 -11.80 -8.95
C PHE A 91 16.34 -11.68 -10.45
N ASN A 92 17.27 -10.81 -10.86
CA ASN A 92 17.61 -10.52 -12.25
C ASN A 92 16.38 -10.20 -13.12
N PHE A 93 15.36 -9.58 -12.53
CA PHE A 93 14.10 -9.29 -13.21
C PHE A 93 14.29 -8.10 -14.14
N SER A 94 14.69 -8.36 -15.39
CA SER A 94 14.90 -7.32 -16.39
C SER A 94 13.58 -6.58 -16.64
N LYS A 95 13.64 -5.26 -16.61
CA LYS A 95 12.53 -4.33 -16.79
C LYS A 95 11.77 -4.72 -18.07
N GLN A 96 10.62 -5.39 -17.98
CA GLN A 96 9.73 -5.51 -19.13
C GLN A 96 9.15 -4.10 -19.35
N ASN A 97 9.61 -3.51 -20.45
CA ASN A 97 9.45 -2.13 -20.87
C ASN A 97 8.00 -1.64 -20.85
#